data_AF-A0A0B3SVH7-F1
#
_entry.id   AF-A0A0B3SVH7-F1
#
_cell.length_a   1.000
_cell.length_b   1.000
_cell.length_c   1.000
_cell.angle_alpha   90.00
_cell.angle_beta   90.00
_cell.angle_gamma   90.00
#
_symmetry.space_group_name_H-M   'P 1'
#
loop_
_entity.id
_entity.type
_entity.pdbx_description
1 polymer ?
#
loop_
_entity_poly.entity_id
_entity_poly.type
_entity_poly.pdbx_seq_one_letter_code
_entity_poly.pdbx_strand_id
1 'polypeptide(L)' 'MFMRKMAQSTELTHGMAQRLGYDLAEATQRNPEGQAIAFRAAVMRCTQCRQQEDCKQLQACNDRLDQAPDYCRNTWL' A
#
# COMPACT_ATOMS: atom_id res chain seq x y z
N MET A 1 9.50 -11.67 -12.94
CA MET A 1 9.55 -12.69 -11.86
C MET A 1 8.54 -12.30 -10.78
N PHE A 2 7.61 -13.18 -10.42
CA PHE A 2 6.46 -12.89 -9.54
C PHE A 2 6.87 -12.43 -8.13
N MET A 3 7.90 -13.05 -7.53
CA MET A 3 8.40 -12.70 -6.20
C MET A 3 8.86 -11.25 -6.08
N ARG A 4 9.59 -10.74 -7.09
CA ARG A 4 10.05 -9.34 -7.10
C ARG A 4 8.88 -8.36 -7.15
N LYS A 5 7.83 -8.68 -7.91
CA LYS A 5 6.61 -7.85 -7.97
C LYS A 5 5.89 -7.83 -6.63
N MET A 6 5.84 -8.96 -5.93
CA MET A 6 5.26 -9.05 -4.60
C MET A 6 6.02 -8.19 -3.58
N ALA A 7 7.35 -8.28 -3.55
CA ALA A 7 8.18 -7.45 -2.67
C ALA A 7 7.94 -5.95 -2.90
N GLN A 8 7.98 -5.50 -4.15
CA GLN A 8 7.66 -4.11 -4.51
C GLN A 8 6.23 -3.72 -4.11
N SER A 9 5.26 -4.62 -4.25
CA SER A 9 3.88 -4.37 -3.86
C SER A 9 3.72 -4.18 -2.35
N THR A 10 4.51 -4.91 -1.54
CA THR A 10 4.57 -4.74 -0.08
C THR A 10 5.08 -3.36 0.28
N GLU A 11 6.22 -2.95 -0.31
CA GLU A 11 6.82 -1.63 -0.08
C GLU A 11 5.86 -0.50 -0.49
N LEU A 12 5.26 -0.58 -1.67
CA LEU A 12 4.31 0.42 -2.15
C LEU A 12 3.04 0.50 -1.31
N THR A 13 2.52 -0.64 -0.83
CA THR A 13 1.32 -0.66 0.01
C THR A 13 1.60 -0.01 1.36
N HIS A 14 2.72 -0.36 1.98
CA HIS A 14 3.15 0.26 3.23
C HIS A 14 3.40 1.77 3.07
N GLY A 15 4.16 2.16 2.04
CA GLY A 15 4.46 3.56 1.78
C GLY A 15 3.24 4.41 1.42
N MET A 16 2.22 3.81 0.78
CA MET A 16 0.94 4.48 0.56
C MET A 16 0.18 4.70 1.87
N ALA A 17 0.09 3.67 2.72
CA ALA A 17 -0.59 3.78 4.00
C ALA A 17 -0.01 4.93 4.84
N GLN A 18 1.32 5.03 4.93
CA GLN A 18 1.99 6.12 5.63
C GLN A 18 1.64 7.50 5.07
N ARG A 19 1.69 7.68 3.75
CA ARG A 19 1.43 8.98 3.10
C ARG A 19 -0.03 9.42 3.22
N LEU A 20 -0.96 8.47 3.28
CA LEU A 20 -2.39 8.72 3.49
C LEU A 20 -2.73 8.91 4.97
N GLY A 21 -1.76 8.83 5.88
CA GLY A 21 -1.99 8.95 7.32
C GLY A 21 -2.64 7.72 7.97
N TYR A 22 -2.60 6.56 7.31
CA TYR A 22 -3.05 5.30 7.90
C TYR A 22 -1.95 4.73 8.79
N ASP A 23 -2.15 4.81 10.11
CA ASP A 23 -1.22 4.25 11.08
C ASP A 23 -1.37 2.72 11.16
N LEU A 24 -0.53 2.03 10.37
CA LEU A 24 -0.47 0.56 10.39
C LEU A 24 -0.05 0.01 11.75
N ALA A 25 0.78 0.72 12.52
CA ALA A 25 1.24 0.24 13.81
C ALA A 25 0.11 0.28 14.83
N GLU A 26 -0.63 1.39 14.90
CA GLU A 26 -1.82 1.52 15.74
C GLU A 26 -2.90 0.51 15.33
N ALA A 27 -3.19 0.38 14.04
CA ALA A 27 -4.18 -0.58 13.55
C ALA A 27 -3.78 -2.03 13.90
N THR A 28 -2.49 -2.35 13.82
CA THR A 28 -1.97 -3.69 14.18
C THR A 28 -2.05 -3.93 15.68
N GLN A 29 -1.78 -2.94 16.53
CA GLN A 29 -1.93 -3.08 17.98
C GLN A 29 -3.38 -3.38 18.38
N ARG A 30 -4.35 -2.75 17.71
CA ARG A 30 -5.78 -2.96 18.00
C ARG A 30 -6.28 -4.32 17.53
N ASN A 31 -5.82 -4.81 16.38
CA ASN A 31 -6.21 -6.12 15.82
C ASN A 31 -5.10 -6.71 14.94
N PRO A 32 -4.13 -7.44 15.54
CA PRO A 32 -2.97 -7.94 14.79
C PRO A 32 -3.35 -8.89 13.65
N GLU A 33 -4.24 -9.85 13.92
CA GLU A 33 -4.64 -10.85 12.92
C GLU A 33 -5.45 -10.22 11.79
N GLY A 34 -6.42 -9.36 12.14
CA GLY A 34 -7.22 -8.64 11.16
C GLY A 34 -6.36 -7.77 10.25
N GLN A 35 -5.37 -7.04 10.81
CA GLN A 35 -4.47 -6.23 9.99
C GLN A 35 -3.51 -7.04 9.15
N ALA A 36 -3.01 -8.18 9.64
CA ALA A 36 -2.19 -9.05 8.81
C ALA A 36 -2.97 -9.55 7.58
N ILE A 37 -4.24 -9.93 7.75
CA ILE A 37 -5.12 -10.36 6.66
C ILE A 37 -5.42 -9.21 5.70
N ALA A 38 -5.80 -8.04 6.22
CA ALA A 38 -6.12 -6.86 5.42
C ALA A 38 -4.91 -6.39 4.60
N PHE A 39 -3.74 -6.31 5.23
CA PHE A 39 -2.50 -5.92 4.57
C PHE A 39 -2.09 -6.92 3.49
N ARG A 40 -2.16 -8.23 3.77
CA ARG A 40 -1.92 -9.27 2.76
C ARG A 40 -2.85 -9.11 1.55
N ALA A 41 -4.14 -8.87 1.78
CA ALA A 41 -5.11 -8.63 0.71
C ALA A 41 -4.77 -7.38 -0.11
N ALA A 42 -4.35 -6.29 0.56
CA ALA A 42 -3.92 -5.05 -0.10
C ALA A 42 -2.68 -5.26 -0.98
N VAL A 43 -1.69 -6.02 -0.50
CA VAL A 43 -0.50 -6.40 -1.31
C VAL A 43 -0.93 -7.19 -2.53
N MET A 44 -1.83 -8.18 -2.38
CA MET A 44 -2.32 -8.98 -3.51
C MET A 44 -3.08 -8.13 -4.54
N ARG A 45 -3.90 -7.15 -4.13
CA ARG A 45 -4.52 -6.19 -5.06
C ARG A 45 -3.47 -5.32 -5.76
N CYS A 46 -2.46 -4.85 -5.02
CA CYS A 46 -1.37 -4.03 -5.57
C CYS A 46 -0.53 -4.79 -6.60
N THR A 47 -0.26 -6.09 -6.42
CA THR A 47 0.45 -6.91 -7.43
C THR A 47 -0.25 -6.97 -8.79
N GLN A 48 -1.57 -6.74 -8.82
CA GLN A 48 -2.37 -6.70 -10.05
C GLN A 48 -2.43 -5.30 -10.68
N CYS A 49 -1.90 -4.27 -10.02
CA CYS A 49 -1.79 -2.94 -10.57
C CYS A 49 -0.77 -2.91 -11.74
N ARG A 50 -1.10 -2.13 -12.76
CA ARG A 50 -0.24 -1.89 -13.94
C ARG A 50 0.59 -0.61 -13.81
N GLN A 51 0.30 0.24 -12.84
CA GLN A 51 0.88 1.58 -12.63
C GLN A 51 1.74 1.63 -11.36
N GLN A 52 2.49 0.56 -11.07
CA GLN A 52 3.33 0.48 -9.86
C GLN A 52 4.55 1.42 -9.91
N GLU A 53 5.08 1.68 -11.09
CA GLU A 53 6.16 2.67 -11.26
C GLU A 53 5.64 4.09 -11.06
N ASP A 54 4.44 4.41 -11.55
CA ASP A 54 3.80 5.70 -11.29
C ASP A 54 3.51 5.89 -9.79
N CYS A 55 3.07 4.82 -9.12
CA CYS A 55 2.91 4.82 -7.66
C CYS A 55 4.23 5.08 -6.93
N LYS A 56 5.32 4.46 -7.38
CA LYS A 56 6.65 4.65 -6.81
C LYS A 56 7.10 6.11 -6.97
N GLN A 57 6.93 6.68 -8.15
CA GLN A 57 7.28 8.07 -8.42
C GLN A 57 6.42 9.04 -7.60
N LEU A 58 5.10 8.79 -7.53
CA LEU A 58 4.18 9.57 -6.71
C LEU A 58 4.64 9.57 -5.25
N GLN A 59 4.95 8.41 -4.69
CA GLN A 59 5.44 8.30 -3.31
C GLN A 59 6.81 8.97 -3.11
N ALA A 60 7.72 8.87 -4.08
CA ALA A 60 9.04 9.52 -4.00
C ALA A 60 8.95 11.06 -4.01
N CYS A 61 7.92 11.62 -4.65
CA CYS A 61 7.73 13.07 -4.76
C CYS A 61 6.83 13.67 -3.66
N ASN A 62 6.18 12.85 -2.83
CA ASN A 62 5.19 13.33 -1.86
C ASN A 62 5.38 12.63 -0.51
N ASP A 63 5.60 13.41 0.56
CA ASP A 63 5.65 12.91 1.94
C ASP A 63 4.25 12.65 2.53
N ARG A 64 3.23 13.29 1.96
CA ARG A 64 1.83 13.16 2.35
C ARG A 64 0.92 13.22 1.12
N LEU A 65 -0.18 12.48 1.17
CA LEU A 65 -1.24 12.46 0.18
C LEU A 65 -2.58 12.58 0.89
N ASP A 66 -3.47 13.44 0.40
CA ASP A 66 -4.82 13.56 0.97
C ASP A 66 -5.77 12.46 0.47
N GLN A 67 -5.46 11.87 -0.69
CA GLN A 67 -6.23 10.77 -1.28
C GLN A 67 -5.32 9.84 -2.08
N ALA A 68 -5.74 8.58 -2.21
CA ALA A 68 -5.08 7.63 -3.09
C ALA A 68 -5.29 8.09 -4.56
N PRO A 69 -4.30 7.86 -5.45
CA PRO A 69 -4.49 8.18 -6.87
C PRO A 69 -5.57 7.30 -7.48
N ASP A 70 -6.23 7.78 -8.55
CA ASP A 70 -7.37 7.09 -9.20
C ASP A 70 -7.04 5.66 -9.68
N TYR A 71 -5.77 5.39 -10.00
CA TYR A 71 -5.31 4.06 -10.40
C TYR A 71 -5.08 3.10 -9.23
N CYS A 72 -5.12 3.57 -7.98
CA CYS A 72 -4.80 2.77 -6.82
C CYS A 72 -5.84 1.65 -6.63
N ARG A 73 -5.37 0.40 -6.57
CA ARG A 73 -6.22 -0.77 -6.29
C ARG A 73 -6.57 -0.94 -4.80
N ASN A 74 -5.92 -0.16 -3.94
CA ASN A 74 -6.15 -0.12 -2.50
C ASN A 74 -6.69 1.26 -2.19
N THR A 75 -7.97 1.51 -2.47
CA THR A 75 -8.64 2.80 -2.23
C THR A 75 -8.81 3.06 -0.72
N TRP A 76 -7.68 3.00 -0.02
CA TRP A 76 -7.35 3.31 1.37
C TRP A 76 -8.01 2.46 2.47
N LEU A 77 -7.79 1.15 2.34
CA LEU A 77 -8.24 0.05 3.21
C LEU A 77 -7.14 -1.02 3.30
#